data_AF-A0A1F8H8K2-F1
#
_entry.id   AF-A0A1F8H8K2-F1
#
_cell.length_a   1.000
_cell.length_b   1.000
_cell.length_c   1.000
_cell.angle_alpha   90.00
_cell.angle_beta   90.00
_cell.angle_gamma   90.00
#
_symmetry.space_group_name_H-M   'P 1'
#
loop_
_entity.id
_entity.type
_entity.pdbx_description
1 polymer ?
#
loop_
_entity_poly.entity_id
_entity_poly.type
_entity_poly.pdbx_seq_one_letter_code
_entity_poly.pdbx_strand_id
1 'polypeptide(L)'
;MVHIKNNNPKDFAIELRKGGYSYSEIKKFCPVPKSTLSYWFRDIKLSEPQLTRLKKKRIEAAQKGSKARILKTSKAIEEIQKTSAKDVGKISKRELWLMGVILYWRERLLNKNDSDLKKGIRFTSSDPYLIKLFLKWLSDIGGIKNEEINFDIFMPEDKKRSLNEFVDYWAGVTGFTKGNFSRYYLQKVKAKKPKRNSKKSVHGLLRVRVKASSMLARQISGWINGINEILLG
;
A
#
# COMPACT_ATOMS: atom_id res chain seq x y z
N MET A 1 22.54 20.64 44.23
CA MET A 1 21.38 20.62 45.14
C MET A 1 20.83 22.03 45.20
N VAL A 2 19.62 22.29 44.73
CA VAL A 2 18.96 23.59 44.91
C VAL A 2 18.29 23.54 46.29
N HIS A 3 18.77 24.37 47.21
CA HIS A 3 18.25 24.47 48.57
C HIS A 3 16.81 25.01 48.55
N ILE A 4 15.89 24.26 49.15
CA ILE A 4 14.49 24.65 49.32
C ILE A 4 14.44 25.63 50.49
N LYS A 5 14.36 26.93 50.20
CA LYS A 5 13.94 27.96 51.18
C LYS A 5 12.50 28.37 50.85
N ASN A 6 11.62 28.20 51.84
CA ASN A 6 10.27 28.78 51.95
C ASN A 6 9.12 28.18 51.12
N ASN A 7 8.49 27.15 51.70
CA ASN A 7 7.05 26.82 51.89
C ASN A 7 5.90 27.41 51.04
N ASN A 8 6.11 27.84 49.79
CA ASN A 8 4.99 28.10 48.89
C ASN A 8 5.18 27.38 47.53
N PRO A 9 4.32 26.40 47.20
CA PRO A 9 4.36 25.70 45.91
C PRO A 9 4.34 26.64 44.70
N LYS A 10 3.74 27.83 44.84
CA LYS A 10 3.71 28.87 43.83
C LYS A 10 5.09 29.49 43.58
N ASP A 11 5.79 29.89 44.64
CA ASP A 11 7.06 30.61 44.53
C ASP A 11 8.14 29.69 43.95
N PHE A 12 8.16 28.43 44.40
CA PHE A 12 9.03 27.40 43.83
C PHE A 12 8.71 27.11 42.35
N ALA A 13 7.42 27.06 41.98
CA ALA A 13 7.01 26.89 40.58
C ALA A 13 7.46 28.08 39.70
N ILE A 14 7.43 29.31 40.24
CA ILE A 14 7.89 30.54 39.56
C ILE A 14 9.40 30.51 39.35
N GLU A 15 10.18 30.10 40.35
CA GLU A 15 11.64 29.95 40.22
C GLU A 15 12.00 28.94 39.12
N LEU A 16 11.36 27.77 39.13
CA LEU A 16 11.54 26.77 38.08
C LEU A 16 11.13 27.32 36.71
N ARG A 17 10.04 28.10 36.63
CA ARG A 17 9.61 28.69 35.36
C ARG A 17 10.62 29.72 34.85
N LYS A 18 11.15 30.59 35.71
CA LYS A 18 12.22 31.56 35.40
C LYS A 18 13.52 30.87 34.98
N GLY A 19 13.82 29.70 35.56
CA GLY A 19 14.89 28.80 35.13
C GLY A 19 14.64 28.15 33.76
N GLY A 20 13.50 28.42 33.11
CA GLY A 20 13.18 28.00 31.77
C GLY A 20 12.46 26.65 31.68
N TYR A 21 12.06 26.04 32.81
CA TYR A 21 11.37 24.75 32.82
C TYR A 21 9.96 24.85 32.20
N SER A 22 9.54 23.77 31.53
CA SER A 22 8.19 23.63 30.97
C SER A 22 7.17 23.29 32.05
N TYR A 23 5.89 23.48 31.74
CA TYR A 23 4.81 23.20 32.69
C TYR A 23 4.79 21.72 33.09
N SER A 24 5.10 20.80 32.17
CA SER A 24 5.17 19.37 32.46
C SER A 24 6.39 18.97 33.30
N GLU A 25 7.51 19.70 33.19
CA GLU A 25 8.65 19.53 34.08
C GLU A 25 8.34 20.05 35.48
N ILE A 26 7.76 21.25 35.58
CA ILE A 26 7.37 21.85 36.86
C ILE A 26 6.33 21.00 37.58
N LYS A 27 5.35 20.43 36.85
CA LYS A 27 4.31 19.58 37.44
C LYS A 27 4.85 18.34 38.17
N LYS A 28 6.06 17.87 37.82
CA LYS A 28 6.71 16.75 38.52
C LYS A 28 7.13 17.11 39.94
N PHE A 29 7.38 18.40 40.19
CA PHE A 29 7.81 18.92 41.48
C PHE A 29 6.68 19.66 42.21
N CYS A 30 5.77 20.30 41.47
CA CYS A 30 4.58 20.99 41.97
C CYS A 30 3.31 20.39 41.31
N PRO A 31 2.66 19.38 41.90
CA PRO A 31 1.53 18.67 41.29
C PRO A 31 0.21 19.46 41.33
N VAL A 32 0.20 20.68 40.79
CA VAL A 32 -0.99 21.53 40.67
C VAL A 32 -1.63 21.45 39.27
N PRO A 33 -2.90 21.87 39.12
CA PRO A 33 -3.55 21.93 37.81
C PRO A 33 -2.79 22.82 36.81
N LYS A 34 -2.89 22.49 35.51
CA LYS A 34 -2.25 23.27 34.43
C LYS A 34 -2.83 24.69 34.36
N SER A 35 -4.12 24.86 34.65
CA SER A 35 -4.79 26.16 34.75
C SER A 35 -4.13 27.04 35.82
N THR A 36 -3.80 26.46 36.98
CA THR A 36 -3.08 27.13 38.07
C THR A 36 -1.69 27.58 37.65
N LEU A 37 -0.89 26.70 37.01
CA LEU A 37 0.42 27.08 36.45
C LEU A 37 0.30 28.19 35.40
N SER A 38 -0.70 28.10 34.52
CA SER A 38 -0.94 29.11 33.49
C SER A 38 -1.28 30.47 34.09
N TYR A 39 -2.04 30.49 35.18
CA TYR A 39 -2.36 31.72 35.90
C TYR A 39 -1.11 32.31 36.56
N TRP A 40 -0.31 31.49 37.26
CA TRP A 40 0.91 31.94 37.94
C TRP A 40 2.02 32.43 37.02
N PHE A 41 2.07 31.92 35.78
CA PHE A 41 3.16 32.22 34.84
C PHE A 41 2.79 33.26 33.78
N ARG A 42 1.63 33.92 33.90
CA ARG A 42 1.10 34.88 32.93
C ARG A 42 2.11 35.96 32.55
N ASP A 43 2.82 36.50 33.55
CA ASP A 43 3.72 37.64 33.37
C ASP A 43 5.19 37.23 33.21
N ILE A 44 5.49 35.92 33.17
CA ILE A 44 6.86 35.43 33.06
C ILE A 44 7.26 35.30 31.59
N LYS A 45 8.15 36.19 31.15
CA LYS A 45 8.81 36.10 29.84
C LYS A 45 10.03 35.18 29.93
N LEU A 46 10.16 34.26 28.97
CA LEU A 46 11.33 33.41 28.82
C LEU A 46 12.33 34.04 27.85
N SER A 47 13.62 33.75 28.03
CA SER A 47 14.65 34.16 27.07
C SER A 47 14.63 33.29 25.80
N GLU A 48 15.16 33.80 24.70
CA GLU A 48 15.28 33.07 23.43
C GLU A 48 15.99 31.71 23.55
N PRO A 49 17.10 31.57 24.31
CA PRO A 49 17.70 30.25 24.55
C PRO A 49 16.77 29.27 25.26
N GLN A 50 15.97 29.75 26.22
CA GLN A 50 14.99 28.92 26.95
C GLN A 50 13.85 28.47 26.02
N LEU A 51 13.31 29.38 25.20
CA LEU A 51 12.28 29.08 24.20
C LEU A 51 12.79 28.06 23.17
N THR A 52 14.01 28.24 22.68
CA THR A 52 14.66 27.33 21.73
C THR A 52 14.82 25.93 22.32
N ARG A 53 15.30 25.83 23.57
CA ARG A 53 15.41 24.56 24.31
C ARG A 53 14.06 23.85 24.44
N LEU A 54 13.00 24.59 24.80
CA LEU A 54 11.65 24.03 24.93
C LEU A 54 11.09 23.57 23.58
N LYS A 55 11.33 24.33 22.51
CA LYS A 55 10.95 23.96 21.13
C LYS A 55 11.66 22.68 20.70
N LYS A 56 12.97 22.57 20.94
CA LYS A 56 13.77 21.36 20.66
C LYS A 56 13.21 20.14 21.41
N LYS A 57 12.98 20.26 22.73
CA LYS A 57 12.36 19.19 23.52
C LYS A 57 10.99 18.75 22.99
N ARG A 58 10.16 19.70 22.54
CA ARG A 58 8.85 19.38 21.95
C ARG A 58 8.98 18.59 20.65
N ILE A 59 9.93 18.98 19.79
CA ILE A 59 10.21 18.27 18.53
C ILE A 59 10.73 16.86 18.81
N GLU A 60 11.70 16.72 19.73
CA GLU A 60 12.25 15.43 20.12
C GLU A 60 11.19 14.50 20.71
N ALA A 61 10.33 15.02 21.60
CA ALA A 61 9.22 14.26 22.16
C ALA A 61 8.22 13.81 21.07
N ALA A 62 7.89 14.70 20.13
CA ALA A 62 7.01 14.37 19.00
C ALA A 62 7.64 13.30 18.09
N GLN A 63 8.95 13.40 17.80
CA GLN A 63 9.68 12.41 17.02
C GLN A 63 9.72 11.06 17.74
N LYS A 64 9.99 11.04 19.05
CA LYS A 64 9.98 9.82 19.87
C LYS A 64 8.59 9.18 19.88
N GLY A 65 7.54 9.97 20.08
CA GLY A 65 6.15 9.50 20.02
C GLY A 65 5.78 8.95 18.64
N SER A 66 6.20 9.62 17.57
CA SER A 66 6.00 9.16 16.19
C SER A 66 6.69 7.82 15.93
N LYS A 67 7.98 7.68 16.31
CA LYS A 67 8.73 6.42 16.20
C LYS A 67 8.05 5.28 16.98
N ALA A 68 7.64 5.54 18.21
CA ALA A 68 6.92 4.56 19.03
C ALA A 68 5.59 4.14 18.40
N ARG A 69 4.83 5.10 17.83
CA ARG A 69 3.58 4.80 17.11
C ARG A 69 3.84 3.98 15.87
N ILE A 70 4.83 4.34 15.04
CA ILE A 70 5.20 3.61 13.84
C ILE A 70 5.55 2.16 14.19
N LEU A 71 6.38 1.94 15.21
CA LEU A 71 6.75 0.59 15.65
C LEU A 71 5.56 -0.21 16.18
N LYS A 72 4.68 0.42 16.99
CA LYS A 72 3.47 -0.25 17.49
C LYS A 72 2.54 -0.61 16.34
N THR A 73 2.32 0.31 15.41
CA THR A 73 1.48 0.09 14.23
C THR A 73 2.07 -0.97 13.31
N SER A 74 3.39 -0.99 13.07
CA SER A 74 4.01 -2.00 12.22
C SER A 74 3.87 -3.40 12.81
N LYS A 75 4.06 -3.56 14.13
CA LYS A 75 3.83 -4.83 14.83
C LYS A 75 2.38 -5.29 14.74
N ALA A 76 1.42 -4.38 14.96
CA ALA A 76 0.01 -4.71 14.84
C ALA A 76 -0.36 -5.11 13.40
N ILE A 77 0.18 -4.44 12.38
CA ILE A 77 -0.02 -4.80 10.97
C ILE A 77 0.55 -6.19 10.69
N GLU A 78 1.77 -6.47 11.12
CA GLU A 78 2.42 -7.77 10.93
C GLU A 78 1.62 -8.89 11.60
N GLU A 79 1.15 -8.66 12.82
CA GLU A 79 0.32 -9.62 13.55
C GLU A 79 -1.01 -9.89 12.84
N ILE A 80 -1.73 -8.83 12.43
CA ILE A 80 -2.98 -8.96 11.67
C ILE A 80 -2.74 -9.72 10.36
N GLN A 81 -1.68 -9.38 9.61
CA GLN A 81 -1.35 -10.09 8.37
C GLN A 81 -1.05 -11.57 8.61
N LYS A 82 -0.29 -11.89 9.68
CA LYS A 82 0.06 -13.25 10.04
C LYS A 82 -1.13 -14.07 10.49
N THR A 83 -2.05 -13.48 11.26
CA THR A 83 -3.25 -14.18 11.72
C THR A 83 -4.24 -14.36 10.59
N SER A 84 -4.59 -13.29 9.85
CA SER A 84 -5.53 -13.37 8.74
C SER A 84 -5.06 -14.22 7.56
N ALA A 85 -3.74 -14.37 7.36
CA ALA A 85 -3.22 -15.29 6.34
C ALA A 85 -3.65 -16.76 6.59
N LYS A 86 -3.92 -17.14 7.85
CA LYS A 86 -4.36 -18.49 8.21
C LYS A 86 -5.82 -18.75 7.84
N ASP A 87 -6.63 -17.69 7.70
CA ASP A 87 -8.06 -17.79 7.39
C ASP A 87 -8.32 -18.31 5.97
N VAL A 88 -7.36 -18.18 5.05
CA VAL A 88 -7.52 -18.55 3.64
C VAL A 88 -7.62 -20.06 3.43
N GLY A 89 -6.98 -20.86 4.29
CA GLY A 89 -7.02 -22.32 4.20
C GLY A 89 -6.59 -22.88 2.83
N LYS A 90 -7.22 -24.00 2.41
CA LYS A 90 -7.02 -24.61 1.09
C LYS A 90 -8.02 -24.03 0.10
N ILE A 91 -7.53 -23.58 -1.06
CA ILE A 91 -8.38 -23.08 -2.15
C ILE A 91 -8.99 -24.26 -2.92
N SER A 92 -10.30 -24.41 -2.84
CA SER A 92 -11.08 -25.37 -3.63
C SER A 92 -11.15 -24.98 -5.11
N LYS A 93 -11.53 -25.93 -5.97
CA LYS A 93 -11.79 -25.63 -7.39
C LYS A 93 -12.88 -24.57 -7.59
N ARG A 94 -13.90 -24.55 -6.73
CA ARG A 94 -14.99 -23.58 -6.78
C ARG A 94 -14.51 -22.17 -6.43
N GLU A 95 -13.70 -22.04 -5.38
CA GLU A 95 -13.11 -20.75 -4.99
C GLU A 95 -12.14 -20.25 -6.06
N LEU A 96 -11.26 -21.12 -6.57
CA LEU A 96 -10.36 -20.77 -7.66
C LEU A 96 -11.14 -20.29 -8.89
N TRP A 97 -12.19 -21.03 -9.29
CA TRP A 97 -13.09 -20.62 -10.37
C TRP A 97 -13.62 -19.21 -10.13
N LEU A 98 -14.19 -18.93 -8.95
CA LEU A 98 -14.78 -17.63 -8.62
C LEU A 98 -13.73 -16.51 -8.63
N MET A 99 -12.55 -16.76 -8.04
CA MET A 99 -11.44 -15.81 -8.03
C MET A 99 -11.06 -15.37 -9.45
N GLY A 100 -10.96 -16.30 -10.39
CA GLY A 100 -10.64 -15.96 -11.78
C GLY A 100 -11.78 -15.24 -12.51
N VAL A 101 -13.04 -15.60 -12.25
CA VAL A 101 -14.20 -14.87 -12.79
C VAL A 101 -14.18 -13.41 -12.33
N ILE A 102 -14.02 -13.16 -11.02
CA ILE A 102 -13.96 -11.81 -10.46
C ILE A 102 -12.76 -11.03 -10.98
N LEU A 103 -11.60 -11.69 -11.11
CA LEU A 103 -10.38 -11.07 -11.62
C LEU A 103 -10.53 -10.64 -13.09
N TYR A 104 -11.12 -11.49 -13.93
CA TYR A 104 -11.42 -11.19 -15.33
C TYR A 104 -12.50 -10.11 -15.47
N TRP A 105 -13.54 -10.17 -14.63
CA TRP A 105 -14.61 -9.17 -14.62
C TRP A 105 -14.08 -7.76 -14.35
N ARG A 106 -13.25 -7.61 -13.30
CA ARG A 106 -12.58 -6.34 -12.99
C ARG A 106 -11.79 -5.82 -14.18
N GLU A 107 -11.00 -6.69 -14.82
CA GLU A 107 -10.17 -6.30 -15.97
C GLU A 107 -11.02 -5.80 -17.15
N ARG A 108 -12.13 -6.49 -17.45
CA ARG A 108 -13.05 -6.10 -18.54
C ARG A 108 -13.68 -4.73 -18.29
N LEU A 109 -14.09 -4.43 -17.04
CA LEU A 109 -14.65 -3.11 -16.68
C LEU A 109 -13.64 -1.96 -16.90
N LEU A 110 -12.35 -2.21 -16.66
CA LEU A 110 -11.30 -1.22 -16.89
C LEU A 110 -11.07 -0.94 -18.38
N ASN A 111 -11.29 -1.95 -19.24
CA ASN A 111 -11.03 -1.86 -20.67
C ASN A 111 -12.20 -1.26 -21.49
N LYS A 112 -13.38 -1.04 -20.87
CA LYS A 112 -14.58 -0.33 -21.39
C LYS A 112 -15.00 -0.62 -22.84
N ASN A 113 -14.54 -1.72 -23.43
CA ASN A 113 -14.74 -2.01 -24.85
C ASN A 113 -15.41 -3.37 -25.00
N ASP A 114 -16.61 -3.40 -25.58
CA ASP A 114 -17.34 -4.63 -25.92
C ASP A 114 -16.58 -5.55 -26.90
N SER A 115 -15.47 -5.07 -27.46
CA SER A 115 -14.56 -5.85 -28.30
C SER A 115 -13.84 -7.00 -27.56
N ASP A 116 -13.84 -7.04 -26.22
CA ASP A 116 -13.12 -8.06 -25.46
C ASP A 116 -13.71 -9.47 -25.67
N LEU A 117 -15.03 -9.59 -25.86
CA LEU A 117 -15.67 -10.86 -26.22
C LEU A 117 -15.19 -11.39 -27.58
N LYS A 118 -14.79 -10.50 -28.49
CA LYS A 118 -14.27 -10.85 -29.82
C LYS A 118 -12.77 -11.10 -29.80
N LYS A 119 -12.02 -10.38 -28.96
CA LYS A 119 -10.55 -10.44 -28.87
C LYS A 119 -10.05 -11.57 -27.96
N GLY A 120 -10.95 -12.24 -27.25
CA GLY A 120 -10.64 -13.35 -26.35
C GLY A 120 -10.12 -12.87 -24.99
N ILE A 121 -9.55 -13.80 -24.24
CA ILE A 121 -9.09 -13.57 -22.89
C ILE A 121 -7.79 -12.78 -22.89
N ARG A 122 -7.84 -11.65 -22.19
CA ARG A 122 -6.69 -10.80 -21.91
C ARG A 122 -6.73 -10.36 -20.46
N PHE A 123 -5.59 -10.43 -19.79
CA PHE A 123 -5.45 -9.97 -18.41
C PHE A 123 -4.14 -9.23 -18.25
N THR A 124 -4.18 -7.98 -17.77
CA THR A 124 -3.00 -7.13 -17.62
C THR A 124 -2.75 -6.81 -16.16
N SER A 125 -1.54 -7.07 -15.66
CA SER A 125 -1.15 -6.73 -14.30
C SER A 125 0.34 -6.43 -14.17
N SER A 126 0.69 -5.53 -13.26
CA SER A 126 2.07 -5.37 -12.78
C SER A 126 2.41 -6.25 -11.58
N ASP A 127 1.39 -6.87 -10.96
CA ASP A 127 1.57 -7.74 -9.79
C ASP A 127 1.85 -9.18 -10.23
N PRO A 128 3.04 -9.74 -9.90
CA PRO A 128 3.41 -11.10 -10.29
C PRO A 128 2.53 -12.19 -9.67
N TYR A 129 1.97 -11.97 -8.48
CA TYR A 129 1.09 -12.95 -7.82
C TYR A 129 -0.27 -13.02 -8.52
N LEU A 130 -0.80 -11.88 -8.97
CA LEU A 130 -2.03 -11.87 -9.78
C LEU A 130 -1.83 -12.53 -11.15
N ILE A 131 -0.66 -12.35 -11.78
CA ILE A 131 -0.32 -13.06 -13.00
C ILE A 131 -0.28 -14.58 -12.76
N LYS A 132 0.40 -15.04 -11.69
CA LYS A 132 0.46 -16.46 -11.33
C LYS A 132 -0.93 -17.04 -11.03
N LEU A 133 -1.75 -16.33 -10.27
CA LEU A 133 -3.14 -16.73 -9.99
C LEU A 133 -3.93 -16.88 -11.28
N PHE A 134 -3.83 -15.91 -12.19
CA PHE A 134 -4.55 -15.96 -13.45
C PHE A 134 -4.09 -17.11 -14.35
N LEU A 135 -2.78 -17.37 -14.45
CA LEU A 135 -2.23 -18.51 -15.18
C LEU A 135 -2.70 -19.85 -14.58
N LYS A 136 -2.69 -19.98 -13.25
CA LYS A 136 -3.21 -21.17 -12.55
C LYS A 136 -4.70 -21.38 -12.85
N TRP A 137 -5.49 -20.31 -12.84
CA TRP A 137 -6.90 -20.37 -13.19
C TRP A 137 -7.14 -20.82 -14.64
N LEU A 138 -6.38 -20.27 -15.60
CA LEU A 138 -6.47 -20.67 -17.01
C LEU A 138 -6.19 -22.16 -17.20
N SER A 139 -5.17 -22.69 -16.52
CA SER A 139 -4.83 -24.12 -16.54
C SER A 139 -5.91 -24.98 -15.87
N ASP A 140 -6.16 -24.74 -14.58
CA ASP A 140 -6.94 -25.66 -13.73
C ASP A 140 -8.45 -25.58 -13.99
N ILE A 141 -8.94 -24.42 -14.42
CA ILE A 141 -10.38 -24.15 -14.61
C ILE A 141 -10.69 -23.94 -16.09
N GLY A 142 -9.85 -23.17 -16.80
CA GLY A 142 -10.03 -22.89 -18.22
C GLY A 142 -9.60 -24.04 -19.15
N GLY A 143 -8.84 -25.02 -18.65
CA GLY A 143 -8.30 -26.12 -19.47
C GLY A 143 -7.32 -25.65 -20.56
N ILE A 144 -6.75 -24.45 -20.40
CA ILE A 144 -5.88 -23.81 -21.39
C ILE A 144 -4.47 -24.36 -21.28
N LYS A 145 -3.90 -24.77 -22.41
CA LYS A 145 -2.52 -25.24 -22.48
C LYS A 145 -1.53 -24.09 -22.62
N ASN A 146 -0.28 -24.32 -22.22
CA ASN A 146 0.75 -23.28 -22.24
C ASN A 146 1.03 -22.75 -23.66
N GLU A 147 0.89 -23.57 -24.70
CA GLU A 147 1.14 -23.19 -26.10
C GLU A 147 0.10 -22.19 -26.63
N GLU A 148 -1.06 -22.13 -25.97
CA GLU A 148 -2.14 -21.20 -26.26
C GLU A 148 -1.92 -19.83 -25.62
N ILE A 149 -0.93 -19.71 -24.73
CA ILE A 149 -0.66 -18.50 -23.94
C ILE A 149 0.53 -17.73 -24.52
N ASN A 150 0.26 -16.46 -24.85
CA ASN A 150 1.27 -15.49 -25.24
C ASN A 150 1.23 -14.28 -24.31
N PHE A 151 2.35 -13.55 -24.26
CA PHE A 151 2.48 -12.36 -23.44
C PHE A 151 2.79 -11.12 -24.26
N ASP A 152 2.31 -9.98 -23.74
CA ASP A 152 2.78 -8.65 -24.11
C ASP A 152 3.40 -7.96 -22.91
N ILE A 153 4.53 -7.28 -23.11
CA ILE A 153 5.17 -6.47 -22.07
C ILE A 153 4.92 -4.99 -22.36
N PHE A 154 4.41 -4.28 -21.36
CA PHE A 154 4.28 -2.83 -21.35
C PHE A 154 5.39 -2.26 -20.48
N MET A 155 6.43 -1.73 -21.12
CA MET A 155 7.58 -1.16 -20.45
C MET A 155 7.31 0.31 -20.11
N PRO A 156 7.67 0.77 -18.90
CA PRO A 156 7.71 2.21 -18.65
C PRO A 156 8.76 2.85 -19.56
N GLU A 157 8.52 4.10 -19.92
CA GLU A 157 9.53 4.93 -20.60
C GLU A 157 10.69 5.21 -19.62
N ASP A 158 11.67 4.29 -19.62
CA ASP A 158 12.90 4.38 -18.84
C ASP A 158 14.08 4.04 -19.75
N LYS A 159 15.01 5.00 -19.91
CA LYS A 159 16.18 4.86 -20.79
C LYS A 159 17.26 3.94 -20.21
N LYS A 160 17.12 3.46 -18.97
CA LYS A 160 18.18 2.71 -18.28
C LYS A 160 18.06 1.19 -18.38
N ARG A 161 16.88 0.66 -18.73
CA ARG A 161 16.62 -0.78 -18.71
C ARG A 161 16.41 -1.32 -20.10
N SER A 162 17.02 -2.47 -20.35
CA SER A 162 16.88 -3.20 -21.60
C SER A 162 15.57 -3.99 -21.65
N LEU A 163 15.08 -4.26 -22.87
CA LEU A 163 13.94 -5.15 -23.07
C LEU A 163 14.17 -6.54 -22.44
N ASN A 164 15.40 -7.04 -22.54
CA ASN A 164 15.78 -8.37 -22.04
C ASN A 164 15.56 -8.48 -20.52
N GLU A 165 15.84 -7.44 -19.73
CA GLU A 165 15.58 -7.46 -18.29
C GLU A 165 14.09 -7.67 -17.96
N PHE A 166 13.18 -7.08 -18.74
CA PHE A 166 11.75 -7.28 -18.54
C PHE A 166 11.32 -8.70 -18.94
N VAL A 167 11.84 -9.20 -20.06
CA VAL A 167 11.56 -10.57 -20.52
C VAL A 167 12.08 -11.59 -19.50
N ASP A 168 13.31 -11.43 -19.01
CA ASP A 168 13.94 -12.33 -18.04
C ASP A 168 13.17 -12.34 -16.72
N TYR A 169 12.79 -11.17 -16.22
CA TYR A 169 11.96 -11.07 -15.02
C TYR A 169 10.63 -11.81 -15.19
N TRP A 170 9.89 -11.52 -16.27
CA TRP A 170 8.57 -12.11 -16.45
C TRP A 170 8.64 -13.60 -16.80
N ALA A 171 9.66 -14.06 -17.53
CA ALA A 171 9.91 -15.48 -17.74
C ALA A 171 10.17 -16.19 -16.41
N GLY A 172 10.95 -15.60 -15.50
CA GLY A 172 11.15 -16.13 -14.15
C GLY A 172 9.88 -16.14 -13.29
N VAL A 173 8.99 -15.15 -13.47
CA VAL A 173 7.69 -15.10 -12.77
C VAL A 173 6.72 -16.15 -13.30
N THR A 174 6.59 -16.29 -14.62
CA THR A 174 5.55 -17.12 -15.25
C THR A 174 6.00 -18.57 -15.47
N GLY A 175 7.31 -18.82 -15.57
CA GLY A 175 7.86 -20.11 -15.97
C GLY A 175 7.79 -20.38 -17.49
N PHE A 176 7.37 -19.39 -18.29
CA PHE A 176 7.28 -19.53 -19.74
C PHE A 176 8.60 -19.17 -20.42
N THR A 177 8.84 -19.76 -21.60
CA THR A 177 10.02 -19.46 -22.39
C THR A 177 9.96 -18.04 -22.97
N LYS A 178 11.12 -17.48 -23.29
CA LYS A 178 11.24 -16.15 -23.90
C LYS A 178 10.42 -16.02 -25.20
N GLY A 179 10.23 -17.11 -25.94
CA GLY A 179 9.44 -17.14 -27.18
C GLY A 179 7.95 -16.84 -26.99
N ASN A 180 7.40 -17.02 -25.78
CA ASN A 180 6.00 -16.69 -25.49
C ASN A 180 5.78 -15.16 -25.36
N PHE A 181 6.84 -14.38 -25.14
CA PHE A 181 6.80 -12.93 -25.05
C PHE A 181 6.92 -12.34 -26.45
N SER A 182 5.77 -12.02 -27.04
CA SER A 182 5.69 -11.78 -28.50
C SER A 182 5.51 -10.32 -28.89
N ARG A 183 5.09 -9.45 -27.96
CA ARG A 183 4.87 -8.03 -28.25
C ARG A 183 5.36 -7.15 -27.11
N TYR A 184 5.85 -5.98 -27.50
CA TYR A 184 6.49 -5.04 -26.59
C TYR A 184 5.94 -3.65 -26.86
N TYR A 185 5.58 -2.94 -25.80
CA TYR A 185 4.96 -1.63 -25.89
C TYR A 185 5.65 -0.66 -24.94
N LEU A 186 6.01 0.52 -25.44
CA LEU A 186 6.47 1.62 -24.59
C LEU A 186 5.27 2.39 -24.06
N GLN A 187 5.12 2.43 -22.74
CA GLN A 187 4.06 3.19 -22.09
C GLN A 187 4.47 4.66 -22.02
N LYS A 188 3.88 5.48 -22.90
CA LYS A 188 4.03 6.94 -22.86
C LYS A 188 3.53 7.46 -21.52
N VAL A 189 4.35 8.28 -20.85
CA VAL A 189 3.92 8.99 -19.64
C VAL A 189 2.87 10.02 -20.06
N LYS A 190 1.58 9.76 -19.77
CA LYS A 190 0.58 10.83 -19.88
C LYS A 190 0.94 11.90 -18.84
N ALA A 191 1.10 13.14 -19.28
CA ALA A 191 1.42 14.32 -18.47
C ALA A 191 0.29 14.72 -17.48
N LYS A 192 -0.36 13.75 -16.83
CA LYS A 192 -1.24 14.00 -15.69
C LYS A 192 -0.40 13.90 -14.43
N LYS A 193 -0.49 14.94 -13.58
CA LYS A 193 0.19 15.03 -12.28
C LYS A 193 0.18 13.64 -11.61
N PRO A 194 1.33 13.05 -11.31
CA PRO A 194 1.36 11.75 -10.66
C PRO A 194 0.56 11.87 -9.35
N LYS A 195 -0.42 10.99 -9.15
CA LYS A 195 -0.99 10.81 -7.81
C LYS A 195 0.21 10.57 -6.89
N ARG A 196 0.30 11.34 -5.81
CA ARG A 196 1.48 11.52 -4.95
C ARG A 196 2.09 10.22 -4.37
N ASN A 197 1.43 9.05 -4.58
CA ASN A 197 1.80 7.74 -4.08
C ASN A 197 1.75 6.59 -5.13
N SER A 198 1.66 6.84 -6.44
CA SER A 198 1.71 5.73 -7.41
C SER A 198 3.16 5.26 -7.59
N LYS A 199 3.57 4.22 -6.85
CA LYS A 199 4.82 3.49 -7.17
C LYS A 199 4.72 3.03 -8.62
N LYS A 200 5.58 3.55 -9.49
CA LYS A 200 5.69 3.04 -10.87
C LYS A 200 6.12 1.58 -10.80
N SER A 201 5.50 0.71 -11.59
CA SER A 201 5.93 -0.68 -11.66
C SER A 201 7.36 -0.74 -12.18
N VAL A 202 8.24 -1.32 -11.36
CA VAL A 202 9.66 -1.49 -11.65
C VAL A 202 9.85 -2.40 -12.87
N HIS A 203 9.01 -3.42 -13.03
CA HIS A 203 9.09 -4.42 -14.09
C HIS A 203 8.00 -4.25 -15.17
N GLY A 204 7.41 -3.06 -15.27
CA GLY A 204 6.33 -2.79 -16.23
C GLY A 204 5.06 -3.58 -15.94
N LEU A 205 4.21 -3.74 -16.95
CA LEU A 205 3.01 -4.56 -16.87
C LEU A 205 3.15 -5.73 -17.83
N LEU A 206 2.64 -6.89 -17.41
CA LEU A 206 2.49 -8.04 -18.27
C LEU A 206 1.02 -8.20 -18.65
N ARG A 207 0.76 -8.40 -19.93
CA ARG A 207 -0.54 -8.87 -20.40
C ARG A 207 -0.43 -10.32 -20.81
N VAL A 208 -1.24 -11.16 -20.18
CA VAL A 208 -1.55 -12.52 -20.61
C VAL A 208 -2.58 -12.45 -21.75
N ARG A 209 -2.34 -13.15 -22.84
CA ARG A 209 -3.26 -13.32 -23.97
C ARG A 209 -3.44 -14.80 -24.26
N VAL A 210 -4.67 -15.24 -24.44
CA VAL A 210 -4.99 -16.63 -24.80
C VAL A 210 -5.48 -16.69 -26.25
N LYS A 211 -4.83 -17.51 -27.09
CA LYS A 211 -5.23 -17.76 -28.48
C LYS A 211 -6.62 -18.41 -28.53
N ALA A 212 -7.39 -18.13 -29.58
CA ALA A 212 -8.70 -18.75 -29.86
C ALA A 212 -9.71 -18.77 -28.68
N SER A 213 -9.59 -17.87 -27.70
CA SER A 213 -10.30 -17.95 -26.42
C SER A 213 -11.63 -17.17 -26.35
N SER A 214 -12.23 -16.86 -27.49
CA SER A 214 -13.48 -16.08 -27.52
C SER A 214 -14.65 -16.81 -26.87
N MET A 215 -14.72 -18.14 -26.98
CA MET A 215 -15.76 -18.95 -26.34
C MET A 215 -15.65 -18.91 -24.81
N LEU A 216 -14.45 -19.09 -24.27
CA LEU A 216 -14.22 -18.99 -22.83
C LEU A 216 -14.51 -17.56 -22.33
N ALA A 217 -14.15 -16.52 -23.09
CA ALA A 217 -14.51 -15.13 -22.74
C ALA A 217 -16.04 -14.92 -22.64
N ARG A 218 -16.82 -15.51 -23.56
CA ARG A 218 -18.29 -15.48 -23.52
C ARG A 218 -18.84 -16.29 -22.34
N GLN A 219 -18.27 -17.45 -22.05
CA GLN A 219 -18.65 -18.27 -20.90
C GLN A 219 -18.44 -17.51 -19.59
N ILE A 220 -17.30 -16.82 -19.42
CA ILE A 220 -17.05 -15.96 -18.26
C ILE A 220 -18.08 -14.82 -18.18
N SER A 221 -18.46 -14.24 -19.33
CA SER A 221 -19.53 -13.23 -19.37
C SER A 221 -20.86 -13.78 -18.86
N GLY A 222 -21.21 -15.02 -19.20
CA GLY A 222 -22.41 -15.67 -18.68
C GLY A 222 -22.34 -15.86 -17.16
N TRP A 223 -21.19 -16.28 -16.63
CA TRP A 223 -20.99 -16.39 -15.18
C TRP A 223 -21.11 -15.04 -14.47
N ILE A 224 -20.58 -13.96 -15.06
CA ILE A 224 -20.72 -12.61 -14.52
C ILE A 224 -22.18 -12.17 -14.47
N ASN A 225 -22.96 -12.44 -15.52
CA ASN A 225 -24.39 -12.13 -15.55
C ASN A 225 -25.13 -12.87 -14.43
N GLY A 226 -24.90 -14.17 -14.27
CA GLY A 226 -25.51 -14.94 -13.18
C GLY A 226 -25.13 -14.42 -11.78
N ILE A 227 -23.89 -13.97 -11.57
CA ILE A 227 -23.48 -13.33 -10.31
C ILE A 227 -24.26 -12.01 -10.10
N ASN A 228 -24.38 -11.18 -11.14
CA ASN A 228 -25.14 -9.93 -11.04
C ASN A 228 -26.61 -10.18 -10.73
N GLU A 229 -27.24 -11.15 -11.37
CA GLU A 229 -28.64 -11.52 -11.13
C GLU A 229 -28.86 -11.98 -9.69
N ILE A 230 -27.95 -12.78 -9.12
CA ILE A 230 -28.05 -13.24 -7.73
C ILE A 230 -27.82 -12.11 -6.72
N LEU A 231 -26.97 -11.12 -7.04
CA LEU A 231 -26.64 -10.03 -6.13
C LEU A 231 -27.60 -8.84 -6.22
N LEU A 232 -28.25 -8.63 -7.36
CA LEU A 232 -29.12 -7.47 -7.65
C LEU A 232 -30.60 -7.85 -7.82
N GLY A 233 -30.91 -9.13 -7.97
CA GLY A 233 -32.27 -9.67 -7.90
C GLY A 233 -32.67 -10.00 -6.48
#